data_AF-A0A350P1T8-F1
#
_entry.id   AF-A0A350P1T8-F1
#
_cell.length_a   1.000
_cell.length_b   1.000
_cell.length_c   1.000
_cell.angle_alpha   90.00
_cell.angle_beta   90.00
_cell.angle_gamma   90.00
#
_symmetry.space_group_name_H-M   'P 1'
#
loop_
_entity.id
_entity.type
_entity.pdbx_description
1 polymer ?
#
loop_
_entity_poly.entity_id
_entity_poly.type
_entity_poly.pdbx_seq_one_letter_code
_entity_poly.pdbx_strand_id
1 'polypeptide(L)'
;MNVKQIRQRIFDQMDYFPDLQQYKDSVVRRMNDRYQELCDSAHWLWIQKQEDLRLDGDVTGGSGKTITVSASNHRKVTASGFSFSLQMEGQILKDTTDNKEYTIVRVESATRLYIHMGFDGAKDTALTDFKIEMNRFPLPDDCIEVLSYTDRKNDRGKLLFISNPMQERVYLDFDNTGDPSCIIENEFVLDDPPLGYDIRGQNKVFSAQTVSSGGSFFAALRNGVTYGYKYTIYREGRESPPSDEVTVTIPDSGQFSVVLEGMDDTGFYDGTSSKTSKSGMIKLVYRRDITIDGKWELIGSVKSNDTTFTDSTLVRTDVFDAGYPNQELSDFAYTDSTEVKRFQEVGPKQYIKVWYRPTEKAKLEMRYHFRPKNLEADNDVPVIPVQYHVILVYLTLHDMFLQMQDMAQAQIFEGRAELMKQQMRRRYLARDDEPKRFTRFDRPRRFRNLFGPPTSDFSGAN
;
A
#
# COMPACT_ATOMS: atom_id res chain seq x y z
N MET A 1 1.37 19.27 -18.21
CA MET A 1 2.82 19.20 -18.48
C MET A 1 3.32 17.84 -17.99
N ASN A 2 3.75 16.95 -18.88
CA ASN A 2 4.28 15.64 -18.47
C ASN A 2 5.74 15.77 -17.99
N VAL A 3 6.31 14.67 -17.46
CA VAL A 3 7.71 14.63 -16.98
C VAL A 3 8.69 15.12 -18.03
N LYS A 4 8.55 14.67 -19.28
CA LYS A 4 9.42 15.10 -20.38
C LYS A 4 9.42 16.62 -20.56
N GLN A 5 8.24 17.25 -20.52
CA GLN A 5 8.10 18.70 -20.65
C GLN A 5 8.61 19.44 -19.40
N ILE A 6 8.39 18.91 -18.20
CA ILE A 6 8.92 19.48 -16.95
C ILE A 6 10.46 19.49 -16.99
N ARG A 7 11.06 18.33 -17.33
CA ARG A 7 12.50 18.15 -17.45
C ARG A 7 13.10 19.04 -18.54
N GLN A 8 12.48 19.11 -19.72
CA GLN A 8 12.93 19.99 -20.80
C GLN A 8 12.96 21.45 -20.32
N ARG A 9 11.92 21.90 -19.62
CA ARG A 9 11.86 23.26 -19.09
C ARG A 9 12.91 23.55 -18.04
N ILE A 10 13.30 22.57 -17.23
CA ILE A 10 14.44 22.70 -16.30
C ILE A 10 15.73 22.92 -17.08
N PHE A 11 15.98 22.12 -18.12
CA PHE A 11 17.18 22.26 -18.96
C PHE A 11 17.22 23.59 -19.71
N ASP A 12 16.08 24.04 -20.25
CA ASP A 12 15.96 25.34 -20.92
C ASP A 12 16.30 26.51 -19.97
N GLN A 13 15.98 26.40 -18.67
CA GLN A 13 16.30 27.43 -17.67
C GLN A 13 17.75 27.36 -17.17
N MET A 14 18.36 26.18 -17.20
CA MET A 14 19.78 26.00 -16.84
C MET A 14 20.73 26.34 -18.00
N ASP A 15 20.22 26.49 -19.22
CA ASP A 15 21.00 26.60 -20.47
C ASP A 15 22.03 25.46 -20.62
N TYR A 16 21.65 24.26 -20.15
CA TYR A 16 22.52 23.09 -20.11
C TYR A 16 21.74 21.81 -20.46
N PHE A 17 22.17 21.14 -21.54
CA PHE A 17 21.56 19.93 -22.08
C PHE A 17 22.55 18.76 -22.14
N PRO A 18 22.86 18.13 -21.01
CA PRO A 18 23.67 16.92 -21.05
C PRO A 18 22.83 15.78 -21.65
N ASP A 19 23.34 15.13 -22.68
CA ASP A 19 22.68 13.95 -23.24
C ASP A 19 22.91 12.67 -22.40
N LEU A 20 23.56 12.81 -21.25
CA LEU A 20 23.84 11.71 -20.34
C LEU A 20 22.57 11.28 -19.58
N GLN A 21 22.16 10.02 -19.74
CA GLN A 21 20.96 9.46 -19.09
C GLN A 21 21.02 9.58 -17.55
N GLN A 22 22.19 9.34 -16.95
CA GLN A 22 22.38 9.48 -15.50
C GLN A 22 22.01 10.86 -14.97
N TYR A 23 22.24 11.92 -15.76
CA TYR A 23 21.85 13.28 -15.38
C TYR A 23 20.34 13.47 -15.47
N LYS A 24 19.70 12.94 -16.52
CA LYS A 24 18.23 12.94 -16.67
C LYS A 24 17.58 12.23 -15.48
N ASP A 25 18.09 11.07 -15.09
CA ASP A 25 17.60 10.30 -13.94
C ASP A 25 17.79 11.05 -12.62
N SER A 26 18.93 11.71 -12.45
CA SER A 26 19.20 12.54 -11.26
C SER A 26 18.22 13.71 -11.12
N VAL A 27 17.81 14.32 -12.23
CA VAL A 27 16.83 15.42 -12.24
C VAL A 27 15.43 14.90 -11.92
N VAL A 28 15.05 13.74 -12.50
CA VAL A 28 13.77 13.09 -12.21
C VAL A 28 13.68 12.68 -10.74
N ARG A 29 14.77 12.19 -10.14
CA ARG A 29 14.82 11.86 -8.69
C ARG A 29 14.51 13.08 -7.83
N ARG A 30 15.21 14.21 -8.05
CA ARG A 30 14.94 15.46 -7.30
C ARG A 30 13.52 15.98 -7.53
N MET A 31 13.03 15.87 -8.76
CA MET A 31 11.65 16.24 -9.07
C MET A 31 10.65 15.38 -8.27
N ASN A 32 10.89 14.08 -8.13
CA ASN A 32 10.07 13.19 -7.31
C ASN A 32 10.17 13.53 -5.82
N ASP A 33 11.36 13.82 -5.29
CA ASP A 33 11.54 14.22 -3.89
C ASP A 33 10.69 15.47 -3.58
N ARG A 34 10.81 16.51 -4.43
CA ARG A 34 10.03 17.75 -4.30
C ARG A 34 8.54 17.56 -4.60
N TYR A 35 8.20 16.60 -5.44
CA TYR A 35 6.81 16.25 -5.72
C TYR A 35 6.14 15.62 -4.50
N GLN A 36 6.78 14.65 -3.86
CA GLN A 36 6.28 14.03 -2.63
C GLN A 36 6.21 15.05 -1.48
N GLU A 37 7.27 15.83 -1.26
CA GLU A 37 7.28 16.88 -0.24
C GLU A 37 6.13 17.89 -0.43
N LEU A 38 5.89 18.32 -1.68
CA LEU A 38 4.78 19.24 -1.97
C LEU A 38 3.43 18.59 -1.64
N CYS A 39 3.27 17.31 -1.99
CA CYS A 39 2.05 16.56 -1.72
C CYS A 39 1.81 16.37 -0.21
N ASP A 40 2.86 16.12 0.56
CA ASP A 40 2.78 15.92 2.01
C ASP A 40 2.67 17.22 2.81
N SER A 41 3.00 18.37 2.21
CA SER A 41 3.06 19.66 2.91
C SER A 41 1.72 20.22 3.41
N ALA A 42 0.58 19.71 2.92
CA ALA A 42 -0.76 20.11 3.34
C ALA A 42 -1.84 19.11 2.86
N HIS A 43 -3.04 19.14 3.46
CA HIS A 43 -4.18 18.33 2.98
C HIS A 43 -4.83 18.95 1.74
N TRP A 44 -4.23 18.71 0.58
CA TRP A 44 -4.70 19.24 -0.69
C TRP A 44 -5.97 18.52 -1.16
N LEU A 45 -6.97 19.27 -1.63
CA LEU A 45 -8.23 18.70 -2.15
C LEU A 45 -8.02 17.75 -3.34
N TRP A 46 -6.99 17.99 -4.16
CA TRP A 46 -6.68 17.15 -5.34
C TRP A 46 -5.91 15.87 -4.98
N ILE A 47 -5.50 15.70 -3.73
CA ILE A 47 -4.92 14.45 -3.19
C ILE A 47 -5.95 13.69 -2.33
N GLN A 48 -7.18 14.16 -2.26
CA GLN A 48 -8.22 13.45 -1.52
C GLN A 48 -8.91 12.44 -2.43
N LYS A 49 -9.01 11.20 -1.95
CA LYS A 49 -9.84 10.15 -2.55
C LYS A 49 -10.95 9.76 -1.61
N GLN A 50 -12.02 9.25 -2.20
CA GLN A 50 -13.13 8.66 -1.49
C GLN A 50 -13.32 7.23 -1.97
N GLU A 51 -13.38 6.29 -1.05
CA GLU A 51 -13.50 4.87 -1.34
C GLU A 51 -14.43 4.19 -0.35
N ASP A 52 -15.17 3.19 -0.82
CA ASP A 52 -16.03 2.35 0.01
C ASP A 52 -15.20 1.23 0.61
N LEU A 53 -14.91 1.32 1.90
CA LEU A 53 -14.33 0.22 2.65
C LEU A 53 -15.41 -0.83 2.92
N ARG A 54 -15.19 -2.04 2.42
CA ARG A 54 -16.09 -3.17 2.65
C ARG A 54 -15.80 -3.79 4.01
N LEU A 55 -16.80 -3.78 4.89
CA LEU A 55 -16.78 -4.46 6.16
C LEU A 55 -17.52 -5.79 6.02
N ASP A 56 -16.85 -6.91 6.29
CA ASP A 56 -17.49 -8.21 6.37
C ASP A 56 -17.69 -8.57 7.85
N GLY A 57 -18.75 -9.33 8.13
CA GLY A 57 -19.05 -9.75 9.49
C GLY A 57 -18.26 -10.97 9.93
N ASP A 58 -18.23 -11.20 11.25
CA ASP A 58 -17.56 -12.35 11.86
C ASP A 58 -18.07 -13.67 11.24
N VAL A 59 -17.15 -14.59 10.95
CA VAL A 59 -17.50 -15.92 10.43
C VAL A 59 -17.49 -16.91 11.58
N THR A 60 -18.66 -17.39 11.98
CA THR A 60 -18.80 -18.41 13.02
C THR A 60 -18.94 -19.80 12.39
N GLY A 61 -18.26 -20.79 12.99
CA GLY A 61 -18.46 -22.20 12.72
C GLY A 61 -19.83 -22.70 13.17
N GLY A 62 -20.14 -23.96 12.87
CA GLY A 62 -21.36 -24.60 13.31
C GLY A 62 -21.64 -25.89 12.56
N SER A 63 -22.86 -26.42 12.68
CA SER A 63 -23.25 -27.63 11.95
C SER A 63 -23.09 -27.44 10.44
N GLY A 64 -22.21 -28.23 9.82
CA GLY A 64 -21.88 -28.15 8.41
C GLY A 64 -20.80 -27.14 8.03
N LYS A 65 -20.29 -26.32 8.96
CA LYS A 65 -19.13 -25.43 8.75
C LYS A 65 -18.02 -25.81 9.71
N THR A 66 -16.99 -26.47 9.21
CA THR A 66 -15.89 -26.97 10.03
C THR A 66 -14.55 -26.53 9.49
N ILE A 67 -13.56 -26.46 10.38
CA ILE A 67 -12.15 -26.35 10.01
C ILE A 67 -11.40 -27.57 10.51
N THR A 68 -10.38 -27.99 9.76
CA THR A 68 -9.47 -29.06 10.16
C THR A 68 -8.04 -28.58 9.99
N VAL A 69 -7.22 -28.77 11.03
CA VAL A 69 -5.79 -28.41 10.98
C VAL A 69 -4.98 -29.64 10.64
N SER A 70 -4.08 -29.53 9.65
CA SER A 70 -3.27 -30.66 9.17
C SER A 70 -2.24 -31.12 10.21
N ALA A 71 -2.17 -32.43 10.47
CA ALA A 71 -1.10 -32.99 11.30
C ALA A 71 0.30 -32.81 10.69
N SER A 72 0.43 -32.81 9.36
CA SER A 72 1.71 -32.61 8.67
C SER A 72 2.20 -31.15 8.68
N ASN A 73 1.30 -30.20 8.92
CA ASN A 73 1.61 -28.79 9.00
C ASN A 73 0.59 -28.11 9.92
N HIS A 74 1.01 -27.87 11.17
CA HIS A 74 0.15 -27.31 12.21
C HIS A 74 -0.32 -25.88 11.92
N ARG A 75 0.18 -25.22 10.87
CA ARG A 75 -0.28 -23.91 10.43
C ARG A 75 -1.33 -23.99 9.33
N LYS A 76 -1.48 -25.13 8.67
CA LYS A 76 -2.39 -25.27 7.53
C LYS A 76 -3.78 -25.66 8.00
N VAL A 77 -4.74 -24.77 7.75
CA VAL A 77 -6.16 -24.96 8.09
C VAL A 77 -6.94 -25.21 6.80
N THR A 78 -7.81 -26.23 6.82
CA THR A 78 -8.70 -26.57 5.71
C THR A 78 -10.15 -26.36 6.14
N ALA A 79 -10.91 -25.59 5.36
CA ALA A 79 -12.34 -25.38 5.56
C ALA A 79 -13.17 -26.45 4.87
N SER A 80 -14.30 -26.81 5.49
CA SER A 80 -15.37 -27.60 4.90
C SER A 80 -16.72 -26.92 5.12
N GLY A 81 -17.53 -26.81 4.07
CA GLY A 81 -18.87 -26.21 4.08
C GLY A 81 -18.92 -24.68 4.16
N PHE A 82 -17.78 -24.00 4.02
CA PHE A 82 -17.69 -22.56 3.75
C PHE A 82 -16.42 -22.24 2.96
N SER A 83 -16.28 -20.98 2.53
CA SER A 83 -15.12 -20.53 1.76
C SER A 83 -14.39 -19.39 2.46
N PHE A 84 -13.07 -19.52 2.56
CA PHE A 84 -12.19 -18.44 2.96
C PHE A 84 -12.13 -17.36 1.85
N SER A 85 -12.00 -16.11 2.25
CA SER A 85 -11.79 -14.97 1.35
C SER A 85 -10.48 -14.27 1.69
N LEU A 86 -9.86 -13.59 0.72
CA LEU A 86 -8.60 -12.86 0.91
C LEU A 86 -8.71 -11.75 1.97
N GLN A 87 -9.91 -11.23 2.22
CA GLN A 87 -10.17 -10.25 3.28
C GLN A 87 -9.95 -10.83 4.68
N MET A 88 -9.85 -12.17 4.81
CA MET A 88 -9.54 -12.84 6.06
C MET A 88 -8.04 -12.83 6.40
N GLU A 89 -7.16 -12.41 5.48
CA GLU A 89 -5.74 -12.26 5.78
C GLU A 89 -5.52 -11.14 6.81
N GLY A 90 -4.67 -11.39 7.81
CA GLY A 90 -4.42 -10.49 8.94
C GLY A 90 -5.49 -10.52 10.05
N GLN A 91 -6.60 -11.24 9.85
CA GLN A 91 -7.66 -11.40 10.86
C GLN A 91 -7.29 -12.45 11.90
N ILE A 92 -8.14 -12.57 12.92
CA ILE A 92 -7.96 -13.50 14.04
C ILE A 92 -8.89 -14.70 13.87
N LEU A 93 -8.31 -15.89 13.73
CA LEU A 93 -9.00 -17.16 13.92
C LEU A 93 -8.99 -17.51 15.41
N LYS A 94 -10.17 -17.60 16.00
CA LYS A 94 -10.38 -17.97 17.40
C LYS A 94 -10.96 -19.37 17.50
N ASP A 95 -10.27 -20.22 18.23
CA ASP A 95 -10.82 -21.50 18.69
C ASP A 95 -11.70 -21.21 19.91
N THR A 96 -13.00 -21.48 19.82
CA THR A 96 -13.93 -21.15 20.91
C THR A 96 -13.99 -22.22 22.00
N THR A 97 -13.44 -23.42 21.74
CA THR A 97 -13.31 -24.46 22.77
C THR A 97 -12.22 -24.11 23.78
N ASP A 98 -11.06 -23.69 23.28
CA ASP A 98 -9.88 -23.40 24.12
C ASP A 98 -9.63 -21.90 24.31
N ASN A 99 -10.44 -21.04 23.68
CA ASN A 99 -10.28 -19.58 23.68
C ASN A 99 -8.89 -19.09 23.21
N LYS A 100 -8.24 -19.87 22.33
CA LYS A 100 -6.95 -19.52 21.72
C LYS A 100 -7.15 -18.75 20.42
N GLU A 101 -6.27 -17.78 20.18
CA GLU A 101 -6.34 -16.88 19.04
C GLU A 101 -5.12 -17.06 18.13
N TYR A 102 -5.36 -17.10 16.83
CA TYR A 102 -4.36 -17.34 15.79
C TYR A 102 -4.52 -16.32 14.68
N THR A 103 -3.47 -15.57 14.35
CA THR A 103 -3.50 -14.65 13.20
C THR A 103 -3.44 -15.42 11.89
N ILE A 104 -4.32 -15.08 10.95
CA ILE A 104 -4.34 -15.65 9.60
C ILE A 104 -3.26 -14.96 8.76
N VAL A 105 -2.24 -15.71 8.34
CA VAL A 105 -1.12 -15.20 7.55
C VAL A 105 -1.47 -15.11 6.07
N ARG A 106 -2.14 -16.12 5.51
CA ARG A 106 -2.48 -16.16 4.08
C ARG A 106 -3.68 -17.05 3.81
N VAL A 107 -4.51 -16.68 2.85
CA VAL A 107 -5.54 -17.55 2.27
C VAL A 107 -5.02 -18.12 0.96
N GLU A 108 -4.62 -19.39 0.96
CA GLU A 108 -4.07 -20.10 -0.21
C GLU A 108 -5.16 -20.41 -1.24
N SER A 109 -6.38 -20.71 -0.79
CA SER A 109 -7.53 -20.96 -1.64
C SER A 109 -8.82 -20.80 -0.86
N ALA A 110 -9.96 -20.88 -1.55
CA ALA A 110 -11.29 -20.87 -0.91
C ALA A 110 -11.43 -21.92 0.21
N THR A 111 -10.64 -22.99 0.24
CA THR A 111 -10.71 -24.04 1.27
C THR A 111 -9.47 -24.14 2.14
N ARG A 112 -8.41 -23.34 1.90
CA ARG A 112 -7.14 -23.47 2.62
C ARG A 112 -6.57 -22.12 3.03
N LEU A 113 -6.14 -22.02 4.29
CA LEU A 113 -5.40 -20.88 4.82
C LEU A 113 -4.22 -21.33 5.69
N TYR A 114 -3.34 -20.39 6.01
CA TYR A 114 -2.23 -20.57 6.93
C TYR A 114 -2.35 -19.60 8.11
N ILE A 115 -2.07 -20.08 9.32
CA ILE A 115 -2.01 -19.28 10.56
C ILE A 115 -0.56 -19.04 11.01
N HIS A 116 -0.34 -17.97 11.79
CA HIS A 116 0.99 -17.50 12.16
C HIS A 116 1.70 -18.44 13.13
N MET A 117 1.02 -18.88 14.18
CA MET A 117 1.54 -19.86 15.12
C MET A 117 1.03 -21.25 14.78
N GLY A 118 1.79 -22.29 15.14
CA GLY A 118 1.28 -23.66 15.03
C GLY A 118 0.06 -23.84 15.91
N PHE A 119 -0.97 -24.49 15.39
CA PHE A 119 -2.18 -24.82 16.14
C PHE A 119 -1.84 -25.76 17.32
N ASP A 120 -2.31 -25.39 18.51
CA ASP A 120 -1.99 -26.06 19.77
C ASP A 120 -3.17 -26.90 20.30
N GLY A 121 -4.10 -27.29 19.42
CA GLY A 121 -5.23 -28.16 19.72
C GLY A 121 -5.13 -29.53 19.04
N ALA A 122 -6.21 -30.31 19.10
CA ALA A 122 -6.30 -31.60 18.43
C ALA A 122 -6.22 -31.45 16.89
N LYS A 123 -5.27 -32.14 16.29
CA LYS A 123 -4.99 -32.10 14.83
C LYS A 123 -5.81 -33.17 14.11
N ASP A 124 -6.08 -32.94 12.83
CA ASP A 124 -6.94 -33.78 11.98
C ASP A 124 -8.37 -34.01 12.52
N THR A 125 -8.75 -33.29 13.57
CA THR A 125 -10.11 -33.24 14.11
C THR A 125 -10.84 -32.05 13.52
N ALA A 126 -12.07 -32.26 13.05
CA ALA A 126 -12.92 -31.17 12.60
C ALA A 126 -13.41 -30.35 13.79
N LEU A 127 -13.09 -29.07 13.81
CA LEU A 127 -13.60 -28.10 14.78
C LEU A 127 -14.87 -27.47 14.21
N THR A 128 -15.99 -27.65 14.90
CA THR A 128 -17.26 -26.95 14.63
C THR A 128 -17.30 -25.59 15.31
N ASP A 129 -16.58 -25.43 16.41
CA ASP A 129 -16.70 -24.32 17.34
C ASP A 129 -15.51 -23.37 17.15
N PHE A 130 -15.51 -22.66 16.03
CA PHE A 130 -14.51 -21.62 15.72
C PHE A 130 -15.17 -20.30 15.34
N LYS A 131 -14.39 -19.23 15.39
CA LYS A 131 -14.81 -17.89 14.94
C LYS A 131 -13.66 -17.18 14.24
N ILE A 132 -13.90 -16.61 13.07
CA ILE A 132 -12.97 -15.67 12.43
C ILE A 132 -13.48 -14.27 12.74
N GLU A 133 -12.72 -13.51 13.52
CA GLU A 133 -13.07 -12.15 13.91
C GLU A 133 -12.62 -11.17 12.82
N MET A 134 -13.60 -10.52 12.18
CA MET A 134 -13.36 -9.55 11.11
C MET A 134 -13.33 -8.15 11.72
N ASN A 135 -12.18 -7.77 12.30
CA ASN A 135 -12.04 -6.51 13.02
C ASN A 135 -10.93 -5.61 12.48
N ARG A 136 -10.04 -6.12 11.63
CA ARG A 136 -8.93 -5.36 11.03
C ARG A 136 -9.21 -5.16 9.55
N PHE A 137 -9.31 -3.92 9.10
CA PHE A 137 -9.54 -3.64 7.69
C PHE A 137 -8.31 -2.97 7.10
N PRO A 138 -7.68 -3.56 6.07
CA PRO A 138 -6.54 -2.93 5.41
C PRO A 138 -7.02 -1.64 4.75
N LEU A 139 -6.24 -0.58 4.94
CA LEU A 139 -6.42 0.65 4.19
C LEU A 139 -5.88 0.47 2.76
N PRO A 140 -6.36 1.30 1.80
CA PRO A 140 -5.80 1.32 0.45
C PRO A 140 -4.28 1.47 0.49
N ASP A 141 -3.59 0.79 -0.42
CA ASP A 141 -2.13 0.77 -0.47
C ASP A 141 -1.50 2.16 -0.68
N ASP A 142 -2.27 3.10 -1.24
CA ASP A 142 -1.89 4.49 -1.40
C ASP A 142 -2.37 5.39 -0.26
N CYS A 143 -2.93 4.89 0.84
CA CYS A 143 -3.41 5.73 1.93
C CYS A 143 -2.25 6.26 2.81
N ILE A 144 -2.10 7.58 2.90
CA ILE A 144 -1.18 8.24 3.85
C ILE A 144 -1.88 8.48 5.18
N GLU A 145 -3.07 9.09 5.12
CA GLU A 145 -3.82 9.51 6.28
C GLU A 145 -5.31 9.47 5.97
N VAL A 146 -6.10 9.03 6.95
CA VAL A 146 -7.54 9.01 6.82
C VAL A 146 -8.17 10.26 7.40
N LEU A 147 -8.93 10.99 6.58
CA LEU A 147 -9.53 12.26 6.93
C LEU A 147 -10.91 12.09 7.58
N SER A 148 -11.69 11.13 7.10
CA SER A 148 -13.02 10.86 7.67
C SER A 148 -13.57 9.50 7.29
N TYR A 149 -14.41 8.98 8.17
CA TYR A 149 -15.26 7.82 7.92
C TYR A 149 -16.72 8.18 8.10
N THR A 150 -17.55 7.73 7.18
CA THR A 150 -18.99 7.97 7.22
C THR A 150 -19.73 6.67 6.93
N ASP A 151 -20.59 6.23 7.84
CA ASP A 151 -21.55 5.16 7.56
C ASP A 151 -22.88 5.81 7.14
N ARG A 152 -23.05 5.95 5.82
CA ARG A 152 -24.28 6.51 5.23
C ARG A 152 -25.43 5.50 5.17
N LYS A 153 -25.15 4.19 5.23
CA LYS A 153 -26.17 3.17 5.03
C LYS A 153 -27.01 2.99 6.31
N ASN A 154 -26.37 3.08 7.47
CA ASN A 154 -27.03 2.90 8.77
C ASN A 154 -27.31 4.23 9.47
N ASP A 155 -27.21 5.37 8.77
CA ASP A 155 -27.42 6.72 9.32
C ASP A 155 -26.62 7.03 10.59
N ARG A 156 -25.47 6.37 10.78
CA ARG A 156 -24.60 6.59 11.95
C ARG A 156 -23.77 7.87 11.83
N GLY A 157 -23.75 8.47 10.64
CA GLY A 157 -23.04 9.71 10.38
C GLY A 157 -21.52 9.54 10.40
N LYS A 158 -20.80 10.57 10.86
CA LYS A 158 -19.34 10.59 10.92
C LYS A 158 -18.85 9.78 12.12
N LEU A 159 -18.02 8.78 11.87
CA LEU A 159 -17.40 7.98 12.93
C LEU A 159 -16.24 8.76 13.58
N LEU A 160 -16.07 8.56 14.88
CA LEU A 160 -14.98 9.21 15.63
C LEU A 160 -13.70 8.39 15.51
N PHE A 161 -12.59 9.09 15.27
CA PHE A 161 -11.26 8.50 15.31
C PHE A 161 -10.74 8.54 16.75
N ILE A 162 -10.26 7.41 17.25
CA ILE A 162 -9.70 7.26 18.58
C ILE A 162 -8.31 6.63 18.42
N SER A 163 -7.29 7.23 19.04
CA SER A 163 -5.95 6.64 19.06
C SER A 163 -5.87 5.48 20.07
N ASN A 164 -4.94 4.53 19.88
CA ASN A 164 -4.74 3.42 20.83
C ASN A 164 -4.58 3.88 22.29
N PRO A 165 -3.77 4.90 22.62
CA PRO A 165 -3.66 5.36 24.01
C PRO A 165 -4.97 5.93 24.56
N MET A 166 -5.81 6.52 23.70
CA MET A 166 -7.11 7.02 24.12
C MET A 166 -8.10 5.86 24.32
N GLN A 167 -8.06 4.84 23.47
CA GLN A 167 -8.86 3.63 23.63
C GLN A 167 -8.59 2.96 24.99
N GLU A 168 -7.31 2.79 25.36
CA GLU A 168 -6.91 2.24 26.66
C GLU A 168 -7.45 3.06 27.84
N ARG A 169 -7.42 4.39 27.73
CA ARG A 169 -7.88 5.31 28.79
C ARG A 169 -9.39 5.36 28.93
N VAL A 170 -10.12 5.27 27.82
CA VAL A 170 -11.58 5.32 27.82
C VAL A 170 -12.19 4.01 28.33
N TYR A 171 -11.40 2.94 28.45
CA TYR A 171 -11.86 1.61 28.84
C TYR A 171 -13.14 1.23 28.11
N LEU A 172 -13.10 1.33 26.77
CA LEU A 172 -14.20 0.86 25.95
C LEU A 172 -14.34 -0.65 26.19
N ASP A 173 -15.30 -1.01 27.03
CA ASP A 173 -15.69 -2.39 27.27
C ASP A 173 -16.81 -2.72 26.29
N PHE A 174 -16.63 -3.81 25.54
CA PHE A 174 -17.58 -4.25 24.53
C PHE A 174 -18.92 -4.62 25.16
N ASP A 175 -18.90 -5.13 26.40
CA ASP A 175 -20.10 -5.60 27.07
C ASP A 175 -20.89 -4.49 27.78
N ASN A 176 -20.25 -3.34 28.08
CA ASN A 176 -20.80 -2.33 28.99
C ASN A 176 -21.07 -0.96 28.33
N THR A 177 -20.37 -0.62 27.24
CA THR A 177 -20.37 0.75 26.69
C THR A 177 -21.35 0.95 25.52
N GLY A 178 -22.12 -0.07 25.16
CA GLY A 178 -22.93 -0.11 23.93
C GLY A 178 -22.06 -0.33 22.68
N ASP A 179 -22.56 0.05 21.50
CA ASP A 179 -21.80 0.03 20.24
C ASP A 179 -21.19 1.42 19.95
N PRO A 180 -20.08 1.85 20.60
CA PRO A 180 -19.45 3.10 20.22
C PRO A 180 -18.93 2.95 18.79
N SER A 181 -19.39 3.84 17.93
CA SER A 181 -19.05 3.85 16.52
C SER A 181 -17.73 4.60 16.33
N CYS A 182 -16.64 3.99 16.81
CA CYS A 182 -15.29 4.54 16.72
C CYS A 182 -14.37 3.66 15.86
N ILE A 183 -13.37 4.34 15.28
CA ILE A 183 -12.29 3.72 14.54
C ILE A 183 -11.02 3.92 15.32
N ILE A 184 -10.33 2.82 15.54
CA ILE A 184 -9.07 2.79 16.24
C ILE A 184 -7.97 2.69 15.20
N GLU A 185 -7.02 3.60 15.30
CA GLU A 185 -5.75 3.51 14.56
C GLU A 185 -5.07 2.21 14.97
N ASN A 186 -4.98 1.24 14.06
CA ASN A 186 -4.27 0.02 14.40
C ASN A 186 -2.76 0.26 14.34
N GLU A 187 -2.00 -0.64 14.93
CA GLU A 187 -0.54 -0.59 14.92
C GLU A 187 0.00 -0.44 13.50
N PHE A 188 0.97 0.46 13.34
CA PHE A 188 1.83 0.51 12.17
C PHE A 188 2.67 -0.75 12.17
N VAL A 189 2.26 -1.75 11.39
CA VAL A 189 3.07 -2.93 11.21
C VAL A 189 4.14 -2.63 10.18
N LEU A 190 5.33 -2.34 10.68
CA LEU A 190 6.53 -2.21 9.86
C LEU A 190 7.06 -3.61 9.61
N ASP A 191 6.96 -4.06 8.37
CA ASP A 191 7.68 -5.26 7.94
C ASP A 191 9.13 -4.88 7.61
N ASP A 192 10.06 -5.71 8.05
CA ASP A 192 11.45 -5.57 7.66
C ASP A 192 11.66 -6.02 6.20
N PRO A 193 12.63 -5.44 5.46
CA PRO A 193 13.05 -5.99 4.19
C PRO A 193 13.60 -7.42 4.38
N PRO A 194 13.56 -8.27 3.35
CA PRO A 194 14.24 -9.55 3.37
C PRO A 194 15.73 -9.36 3.68
N LEU A 195 16.25 -10.09 4.66
CA LEU A 195 17.57 -9.84 5.24
C LEU A 195 18.66 -10.75 4.65
N GLY A 196 18.32 -11.78 3.88
CA GLY A 196 19.28 -12.77 3.36
C GLY A 196 19.79 -13.73 4.43
N TYR A 197 18.96 -14.05 5.44
CA TYR A 197 19.34 -14.98 6.50
C TYR A 197 18.60 -16.31 6.35
N ASP A 198 19.36 -17.40 6.41
CA ASP A 198 18.79 -18.71 6.70
C ASP A 198 18.39 -18.77 8.19
N ILE A 199 17.37 -19.56 8.53
CA ILE A 199 16.96 -19.90 9.91
C ILE A 199 18.15 -20.40 10.75
N ARG A 200 19.18 -20.96 10.10
CA ARG A 200 20.43 -21.39 10.76
C ARG A 200 21.43 -20.26 11.04
N GLY A 201 21.05 -19.01 10.78
CA GLY A 201 21.93 -17.84 10.94
C GLY A 201 23.10 -17.80 9.95
N GLN A 202 23.02 -18.58 8.86
CA GLN A 202 24.01 -18.49 7.79
C GLN A 202 23.63 -17.34 6.87
N ASN A 203 24.55 -16.37 6.71
CA ASN A 203 24.40 -15.28 5.74
C ASN A 203 24.32 -15.88 4.34
N LYS A 204 23.13 -15.85 3.75
CA LYS A 204 22.91 -16.18 2.35
C LYS A 204 22.78 -14.86 1.61
N VAL A 205 23.82 -14.53 0.85
CA VAL A 205 23.78 -13.36 -0.01
C VAL A 205 22.80 -13.65 -1.14
N PHE A 206 21.72 -12.87 -1.21
CA PHE A 206 20.84 -12.89 -2.36
C PHE A 206 21.67 -12.63 -3.62
N SER A 207 21.60 -13.51 -4.61
CA SER A 207 22.45 -13.45 -5.79
C SER A 207 21.71 -13.90 -7.03
N ALA A 208 22.17 -13.42 -8.19
CA ALA A 208 21.65 -13.77 -9.50
C ALA A 208 22.79 -14.32 -10.36
N GLN A 209 22.55 -15.45 -11.03
CA GLN A 209 23.51 -16.09 -11.91
C GLN A 209 22.87 -16.47 -13.24
N THR A 210 23.59 -16.27 -14.34
CA THR A 210 23.15 -16.78 -15.64
C THR A 210 23.45 -18.27 -15.77
N VAL A 211 22.49 -19.02 -16.27
CA VAL A 211 22.62 -20.45 -16.54
C VAL A 211 22.20 -20.69 -17.98
N SER A 212 23.02 -21.42 -18.73
CA SER A 212 22.68 -21.82 -20.10
C SER A 212 21.42 -22.67 -20.08
N SER A 213 20.42 -22.24 -20.84
CA SER A 213 19.12 -22.90 -20.83
C SER A 213 18.99 -23.82 -22.04
N GLY A 214 18.82 -25.12 -21.79
CA GLY A 214 18.56 -26.11 -22.82
C GLY A 214 17.07 -26.19 -23.13
N GLY A 215 16.51 -25.22 -23.87
CA GLY A 215 15.08 -25.24 -24.20
C GLY A 215 14.63 -24.07 -25.09
N SER A 216 13.63 -24.30 -25.93
CA SER A 216 12.99 -23.24 -26.72
C SER A 216 11.94 -22.53 -25.86
N PHE A 217 12.23 -21.29 -25.47
CA PHE A 217 11.28 -20.44 -24.75
C PHE A 217 10.52 -19.53 -25.72
N PHE A 218 9.22 -19.29 -25.45
CA PHE A 218 8.39 -18.41 -26.27
C PHE A 218 8.83 -16.93 -26.24
N ALA A 219 9.56 -16.51 -25.20
CA ALA A 219 10.14 -15.16 -25.09
C ALA A 219 11.35 -15.18 -24.15
N ALA A 220 12.51 -15.66 -24.61
CA ALA A 220 13.73 -15.69 -23.80
C ALA A 220 14.17 -14.27 -23.37
N LEU A 221 14.94 -14.20 -22.28
CA LEU A 221 15.60 -12.97 -21.85
C LEU A 221 16.50 -12.42 -22.97
N ARG A 222 16.60 -11.10 -23.09
CA ARG A 222 17.35 -10.47 -24.18
C ARG A 222 18.84 -10.56 -23.91
N ASN A 223 19.59 -10.98 -24.91
CA ASN A 223 21.05 -11.02 -24.87
C ASN A 223 21.64 -9.61 -24.81
N GLY A 224 22.74 -9.45 -24.08
CA GLY A 224 23.43 -8.17 -23.90
C GLY A 224 22.72 -7.16 -22.97
N VAL A 225 21.61 -7.57 -22.34
CA VAL A 225 20.84 -6.72 -21.41
C VAL A 225 21.23 -7.01 -19.98
N THR A 226 21.32 -5.95 -19.16
CA THR A 226 21.50 -6.07 -17.71
C THR A 226 20.14 -5.99 -17.03
N TYR A 227 19.79 -7.03 -16.30
CA TYR A 227 18.59 -7.10 -15.48
C TYR A 227 18.91 -6.85 -14.01
N GLY A 228 18.05 -6.09 -13.34
CA GLY A 228 18.03 -5.96 -11.88
C GLY A 228 16.90 -6.81 -11.29
N TYR A 229 17.15 -7.47 -10.16
CA TYR A 229 16.18 -8.27 -9.43
C TYR A 229 16.08 -7.84 -7.98
N LYS A 230 14.86 -7.91 -7.44
CA LYS A 230 14.53 -7.75 -6.02
C LYS A 230 13.40 -8.70 -5.68
N TYR A 231 13.21 -8.98 -4.40
CA TYR A 231 12.01 -9.65 -3.95
C TYR A 231 11.46 -9.03 -2.68
N THR A 232 10.17 -9.22 -2.44
CA THR A 232 9.46 -8.82 -1.22
C THR A 232 8.87 -10.06 -0.57
N ILE A 233 8.47 -9.96 0.70
CA ILE A 233 7.72 -10.98 1.41
C ILE A 233 6.28 -10.52 1.56
N TYR A 234 5.34 -11.34 1.11
CA TYR A 234 3.92 -11.14 1.30
C TYR A 234 3.41 -11.95 2.49
N ARG A 235 2.79 -11.28 3.45
CA ARG A 235 2.16 -11.87 4.64
C ARG A 235 0.99 -11.01 5.08
N GLU A 236 -0.09 -11.61 5.58
CA GLU A 236 -1.22 -10.91 6.21
C GLU A 236 -1.89 -9.84 5.32
N GLY A 237 -1.95 -10.04 4.00
CA GLY A 237 -2.50 -9.05 3.07
C GLY A 237 -1.53 -7.91 2.72
N ARG A 238 -0.32 -7.89 3.30
CA ARG A 238 0.70 -6.85 3.10
C ARG A 238 1.98 -7.39 2.46
N GLU A 239 2.68 -6.48 1.80
CA GLU A 239 3.93 -6.74 1.12
C GLU A 239 5.05 -5.96 1.83
N SER A 240 6.15 -6.64 2.15
CA SER A 240 7.29 -6.03 2.85
C SER A 240 8.05 -5.04 1.94
N PRO A 241 8.93 -4.21 2.52
CA PRO A 241 9.96 -3.53 1.74
C PRO A 241 10.77 -4.52 0.91
N PRO A 242 11.34 -4.09 -0.23
CA PRO A 242 12.06 -4.98 -1.13
C PRO A 242 13.44 -5.31 -0.57
N SER A 243 13.98 -6.45 -1.00
CA SER A 243 15.36 -6.84 -0.77
C SER A 243 16.33 -5.85 -1.44
N ASP A 244 17.61 -6.01 -1.12
CA ASP A 244 18.68 -5.42 -1.90
C ASP A 244 18.59 -5.85 -3.38
N GLU A 245 19.04 -4.96 -4.26
CA GLU A 245 19.10 -5.22 -5.69
C GLU A 245 20.27 -6.13 -6.04
N VAL A 246 20.00 -7.15 -6.86
CA VAL A 246 21.04 -7.93 -7.52
C VAL A 246 20.94 -7.71 -9.01
N THR A 247 22.08 -7.54 -9.68
CA THR A 247 22.13 -7.32 -11.11
C THR A 247 22.87 -8.46 -11.81
N VAL A 248 22.45 -8.74 -13.03
CA VAL A 248 23.05 -9.78 -13.87
C VAL A 248 22.95 -9.37 -15.33
N THR A 249 24.03 -9.57 -16.07
CA THR A 249 24.09 -9.28 -17.50
C THR A 249 23.97 -10.57 -18.29
N ILE A 250 23.01 -10.63 -19.21
CA ILE A 250 22.86 -11.77 -20.10
C ILE A 250 23.94 -11.70 -21.18
N PRO A 251 24.71 -12.77 -21.43
CA PRO A 251 25.71 -12.78 -22.49
C PRO A 251 25.13 -12.44 -23.87
N ASP A 252 25.95 -11.89 -24.77
CA ASP A 252 25.52 -11.39 -26.08
C ASP A 252 25.03 -12.49 -27.05
N SER A 253 25.34 -13.76 -26.77
CA SER A 253 24.92 -14.89 -27.60
C SER A 253 24.59 -16.12 -26.76
N GLY A 254 23.50 -16.81 -27.13
CA GLY A 254 22.98 -17.98 -26.42
C GLY A 254 21.54 -17.78 -25.95
N GLN A 255 21.02 -18.78 -25.26
CA GLN A 255 19.77 -18.71 -24.49
C GLN A 255 20.11 -18.95 -23.02
N PHE A 256 19.79 -17.98 -22.18
CA PHE A 256 20.09 -18.03 -20.75
C PHE A 256 18.83 -17.84 -19.93
N SER A 257 18.80 -18.53 -18.80
CA SER A 257 17.93 -18.21 -17.67
C SER A 257 18.75 -17.56 -16.57
N VAL A 258 18.11 -16.78 -15.71
CA VAL A 258 18.69 -16.29 -14.47
C VAL A 258 18.19 -17.14 -13.32
N VAL A 259 19.11 -17.77 -12.59
CA VAL A 259 18.80 -18.41 -11.32
C VAL A 259 19.10 -17.42 -10.20
N LEU A 260 18.07 -17.14 -9.41
CA LEU A 260 18.16 -16.38 -8.18
C LEU A 260 18.31 -17.35 -7.02
N GLU A 261 19.33 -17.15 -6.20
CA GLU A 261 19.63 -17.96 -5.02
C GLU A 261 19.77 -17.10 -3.78
N GLY A 262 19.71 -17.73 -2.61
CA GLY A 262 19.89 -17.04 -1.33
C GLY A 262 18.69 -16.21 -0.89
N MET A 263 17.47 -16.54 -1.35
CA MET A 263 16.26 -15.97 -0.79
C MET A 263 15.99 -16.50 0.62
N ASP A 264 15.39 -15.68 1.48
CA ASP A 264 15.04 -16.05 2.85
C ASP A 264 14.11 -17.28 2.89
N ASP A 265 14.43 -18.25 3.76
CA ASP A 265 13.52 -19.34 4.11
C ASP A 265 12.52 -18.83 5.15
N THR A 266 11.34 -18.42 4.70
CA THR A 266 10.25 -17.96 5.56
C THR A 266 9.35 -19.11 5.99
N GLY A 267 9.76 -20.36 5.77
CA GLY A 267 9.04 -21.55 6.17
C GLY A 267 8.98 -21.74 7.69
N PHE A 268 8.05 -22.58 8.13
CA PHE A 268 7.91 -22.92 9.53
C PHE A 268 8.80 -24.10 9.89
N TYR A 269 9.71 -23.88 10.84
CA TYR A 269 10.51 -24.93 11.44
C TYR A 269 9.73 -25.59 12.59
N ASP A 270 9.36 -26.87 12.41
CA ASP A 270 8.61 -27.64 13.41
C ASP A 270 9.50 -28.34 14.46
N GLY A 271 10.82 -28.21 14.35
CA GLY A 271 11.79 -28.85 15.25
C GLY A 271 12.04 -30.33 14.97
N THR A 272 11.28 -30.96 14.07
CA THR A 272 11.32 -32.41 13.83
C THR A 272 11.99 -32.80 12.53
N SER A 273 11.99 -31.92 11.52
CA SER A 273 12.62 -32.17 10.23
C SER A 273 13.72 -31.16 9.92
N SER A 274 14.68 -31.56 9.08
CA SER A 274 15.73 -30.65 8.58
C SER A 274 15.21 -29.63 7.55
N LYS A 275 13.92 -29.74 7.16
CA LYS A 275 13.25 -28.90 6.19
C LYS A 275 12.20 -28.04 6.89
N THR A 276 11.97 -26.86 6.37
CA THR A 276 10.84 -26.05 6.77
C THR A 276 9.57 -26.49 6.06
N SER A 277 8.46 -26.45 6.79
CA SER A 277 7.12 -26.61 6.23
C SER A 277 6.60 -25.26 5.73
N LYS A 278 5.55 -25.26 4.89
CA LYS A 278 4.99 -24.01 4.37
C LYS A 278 4.40 -23.18 5.52
N SER A 279 4.85 -21.94 5.67
CA SER A 279 4.31 -20.99 6.66
C SER A 279 3.10 -20.21 6.15
N GLY A 280 2.85 -20.25 4.84
CA GLY A 280 1.88 -19.40 4.17
C GLY A 280 2.48 -18.09 3.65
N MET A 281 3.65 -17.67 4.12
CA MET A 281 4.34 -16.52 3.52
C MET A 281 4.79 -16.86 2.10
N ILE A 282 4.73 -15.89 1.20
CA ILE A 282 5.30 -16.02 -0.16
C ILE A 282 6.26 -14.90 -0.42
N LYS A 283 7.19 -15.15 -1.33
CA LYS A 283 8.11 -14.12 -1.82
C LYS A 283 7.67 -13.70 -3.21
N LEU A 284 7.58 -12.40 -3.47
CA LEU A 284 7.23 -11.87 -4.78
C LEU A 284 8.50 -11.37 -5.44
N VAL A 285 8.78 -11.85 -6.66
CA VAL A 285 10.02 -11.54 -7.36
C VAL A 285 9.75 -10.50 -8.43
N TYR A 286 10.53 -9.42 -8.39
CA TYR A 286 10.48 -8.33 -9.34
C TYR A 286 11.75 -8.28 -10.18
N ARG A 287 11.61 -7.91 -11.45
CA ARG A 287 12.69 -7.70 -12.40
C ARG A 287 12.57 -6.32 -13.02
N ARG A 288 13.69 -5.69 -13.35
CA ARG A 288 13.73 -4.53 -14.25
C ARG A 288 14.78 -4.70 -15.33
N ASP A 289 14.52 -4.13 -16.50
CA ASP A 289 15.52 -3.96 -17.55
C ASP A 289 16.26 -2.63 -17.28
N ILE A 290 17.50 -2.70 -16.81
CA ILE A 290 18.28 -1.49 -16.46
C ILE A 290 18.67 -0.72 -17.72
N THR A 291 18.75 -1.39 -18.87
CA THR A 291 19.23 -0.81 -20.12
C THR A 291 18.13 -0.02 -20.85
N ILE A 292 16.86 -0.44 -20.71
CA ILE A 292 15.76 0.10 -21.53
C ILE A 292 14.85 1.03 -20.75
N ASP A 293 14.16 0.54 -19.72
CA ASP A 293 13.07 1.28 -19.07
C ASP A 293 13.27 1.50 -17.56
N GLY A 294 14.11 0.70 -16.93
CA GLY A 294 14.39 0.74 -15.49
C GLY A 294 13.20 0.39 -14.60
N LYS A 295 12.10 -0.16 -15.16
CA LYS A 295 10.84 -0.38 -14.43
C LYS A 295 10.79 -1.73 -13.76
N TRP A 296 10.34 -1.75 -12.51
CA TRP A 296 10.18 -2.98 -11.75
C TRP A 296 8.86 -3.67 -12.10
N GLU A 297 8.97 -4.89 -12.61
CA GLU A 297 7.89 -5.75 -13.08
C GLU A 297 7.81 -7.03 -12.24
N LEU A 298 6.62 -7.39 -11.77
CA LEU A 298 6.38 -8.65 -11.06
C LEU A 298 6.51 -9.83 -12.02
N ILE A 299 7.53 -10.67 -11.84
CA ILE A 299 7.78 -11.83 -12.70
C ILE A 299 7.32 -13.15 -12.09
N GLY A 300 7.12 -13.23 -10.77
CA GLY A 300 6.76 -14.51 -10.16
C GLY A 300 6.58 -14.48 -8.65
N SER A 301 6.16 -15.62 -8.11
CA SER A 301 6.13 -15.89 -6.67
C SER A 301 6.92 -17.14 -6.32
N VAL A 302 7.49 -17.17 -5.11
CA VAL A 302 8.24 -18.28 -4.53
C VAL A 302 7.61 -18.67 -3.21
N LYS A 303 7.51 -19.97 -2.94
CA LYS A 303 6.92 -20.50 -1.70
C LYS A 303 7.82 -20.16 -0.51
N SER A 304 7.22 -20.12 0.70
CA SER A 304 7.94 -19.84 1.94
C SER A 304 9.24 -20.64 2.12
N ASN A 305 9.19 -21.94 1.85
CA ASN A 305 10.29 -22.88 2.07
C ASN A 305 11.27 -23.03 0.89
N ASP A 306 10.99 -22.40 -0.25
CA ASP A 306 11.88 -22.44 -1.42
C ASP A 306 12.83 -21.23 -1.37
N THR A 307 14.13 -21.44 -1.55
CA THR A 307 15.14 -20.37 -1.48
C THR A 307 15.73 -19.99 -2.84
N THR A 308 15.17 -20.55 -3.90
CA THR A 308 15.65 -20.40 -5.27
C THR A 308 14.51 -20.09 -6.23
N PHE A 309 14.80 -19.28 -7.24
CA PHE A 309 13.86 -18.96 -8.31
C PHE A 309 14.59 -18.98 -9.65
N THR A 310 13.91 -19.41 -10.72
CA THR A 310 14.49 -19.40 -12.06
C THR A 310 13.64 -18.53 -12.97
N ASP A 311 14.21 -17.41 -13.41
CA ASP A 311 13.66 -16.59 -14.48
C ASP A 311 14.19 -17.07 -15.83
N SER A 312 13.30 -17.51 -16.71
CA SER A 312 13.68 -18.00 -18.04
C SER A 312 13.02 -17.22 -19.17
N THR A 313 12.05 -16.35 -18.86
CA THR A 313 11.20 -15.73 -19.88
C THR A 313 10.87 -14.28 -19.55
N LEU A 314 10.84 -13.43 -20.56
CA LEU A 314 10.37 -12.04 -20.44
C LEU A 314 8.93 -11.99 -19.93
N VAL A 315 8.10 -12.91 -20.39
CA VAL A 315 6.69 -13.01 -20.01
C VAL A 315 6.47 -14.42 -19.51
N ARG A 316 6.28 -14.58 -18.19
CA ARG A 316 6.04 -15.90 -17.61
C ARG A 316 4.66 -16.40 -18.00
N THR A 317 4.65 -17.62 -18.53
CA THR A 317 3.45 -18.38 -18.89
C THR A 317 3.12 -19.47 -17.88
N ASP A 318 3.98 -19.67 -16.87
CA ASP A 318 3.78 -20.59 -15.77
C ASP A 318 2.98 -19.97 -14.64
N VAL A 319 2.21 -20.83 -13.98
CA VAL A 319 1.21 -20.46 -12.97
C VAL A 319 1.93 -19.91 -11.73
N PHE A 320 1.62 -18.65 -11.36
CA PHE A 320 1.93 -18.11 -10.03
C PHE A 320 1.47 -19.10 -8.95
N ASP A 321 2.18 -19.23 -7.83
CA ASP A 321 1.77 -20.16 -6.75
C ASP A 321 0.28 -19.97 -6.42
N ALA A 322 -0.50 -21.05 -6.54
CA ALA A 322 -1.95 -21.02 -6.46
C ALA A 322 -2.38 -20.26 -5.19
N GLY A 323 -3.07 -19.12 -5.38
CA GLY A 323 -3.44 -18.22 -4.28
C GLY A 323 -2.62 -16.94 -4.20
N TYR A 324 -2.04 -16.44 -5.29
CA TYR A 324 -1.73 -15.00 -5.35
C TYR A 324 -3.02 -14.22 -5.05
N PRO A 325 -2.99 -13.08 -4.34
CA PRO A 325 -4.16 -12.35 -3.83
C PRO A 325 -5.13 -11.79 -4.88
N ASN A 326 -5.06 -12.27 -6.12
CA ASN A 326 -6.18 -12.24 -7.04
C ASN A 326 -6.39 -13.69 -7.51
N GLN A 327 -7.46 -14.32 -7.05
CA GLN A 327 -7.87 -15.64 -7.56
C GLN A 327 -8.19 -15.62 -9.06
N GLU A 328 -8.38 -14.43 -9.63
CA GLU A 328 -8.46 -14.19 -11.09
C GLU A 328 -7.11 -14.31 -11.81
N LEU A 329 -5.98 -14.36 -11.08
CA LEU A 329 -4.63 -14.42 -11.65
C LEU A 329 -4.00 -15.82 -11.72
N SER A 330 -4.63 -16.88 -11.19
CA SER A 330 -4.08 -18.24 -11.39
C SER A 330 -4.08 -18.67 -12.87
N ASP A 331 -4.86 -17.99 -13.70
CA ASP A 331 -4.90 -18.14 -15.15
C ASP A 331 -4.30 -16.94 -15.92
N PHE A 332 -3.76 -15.92 -15.24
CA PHE A 332 -3.06 -14.82 -15.90
C PHE A 332 -1.62 -15.25 -16.20
N ALA A 333 -1.44 -15.83 -17.38
CA ALA A 333 -0.23 -15.53 -18.13
C ALA A 333 -0.35 -14.05 -18.54
N TYR A 334 0.61 -13.21 -18.17
CA TYR A 334 0.69 -11.90 -18.82
C TYR A 334 0.80 -12.16 -20.32
N THR A 335 -0.04 -11.53 -21.13
CA THR A 335 0.08 -11.68 -22.59
C THR A 335 0.97 -10.57 -23.16
N ASP A 336 1.11 -9.48 -22.42
CA ASP A 336 1.94 -8.33 -22.72
C ASP A 336 2.63 -7.78 -21.45
N SER A 337 3.84 -7.26 -21.63
CA SER A 337 4.59 -6.42 -20.69
C SER A 337 3.77 -5.27 -20.09
N THR A 338 2.77 -4.75 -20.82
CA THR A 338 1.93 -3.64 -20.35
C THR A 338 0.96 -4.04 -19.25
N GLU A 339 0.62 -5.32 -19.13
CA GLU A 339 -0.28 -5.87 -18.11
C GLU A 339 0.45 -6.19 -16.80
N VAL A 340 1.79 -6.19 -16.82
CA VAL A 340 2.59 -6.63 -15.68
C VAL A 340 2.43 -5.67 -14.50
N LYS A 341 2.07 -6.24 -13.33
CA LYS A 341 1.99 -5.47 -12.08
C LYS A 341 3.37 -4.88 -11.79
N ARG A 342 3.43 -3.55 -11.72
CA ARG A 342 4.66 -2.84 -11.36
C ARG A 342 4.83 -2.82 -9.85
N PHE A 343 6.09 -2.94 -9.41
CA PHE A 343 6.41 -2.69 -8.02
C PHE A 343 6.06 -1.24 -7.69
N GLN A 344 5.25 -1.06 -6.67
CA GLN A 344 4.98 0.24 -6.09
C GLN A 344 5.52 0.16 -4.68
N GLU A 345 6.48 1.03 -4.36
CA GLU A 345 6.95 1.18 -2.99
C GLU A 345 5.83 1.84 -2.18
N VAL A 346 4.87 1.01 -1.82
CA VAL A 346 3.77 1.37 -0.94
C VAL A 346 4.39 1.48 0.44
N GLY A 347 4.03 2.54 1.16
CA GLY A 347 4.50 2.72 2.53
C GLY A 347 4.03 1.58 3.43
N PRO A 348 4.30 1.67 4.74
CA PRO A 348 3.71 0.72 5.68
C PRO A 348 2.20 0.64 5.47
N LYS A 349 1.68 -0.58 5.24
CA LYS A 349 0.24 -0.77 5.15
C LYS A 349 -0.37 -0.44 6.50
N GLN A 350 -1.32 0.48 6.48
CA GLN A 350 -2.09 0.85 7.65
C GLN A 350 -3.33 -0.03 7.71
N TYR A 351 -3.74 -0.39 8.92
CA TYR A 351 -5.02 -1.04 9.17
C TYR A 351 -5.85 -0.14 10.05
N ILE A 352 -7.15 -0.26 9.92
CA ILE A 352 -8.05 0.24 10.94
C ILE A 352 -8.72 -0.88 11.67
N LYS A 353 -8.93 -0.65 12.96
CA LYS A 353 -9.80 -1.50 13.75
C LYS A 353 -11.14 -0.81 13.93
N VAL A 354 -12.20 -1.43 13.43
CA VAL A 354 -13.57 -0.94 13.64
C VAL A 354 -14.09 -1.55 14.92
N TRP A 355 -14.59 -0.70 15.84
CA TRP A 355 -15.06 -1.18 17.13
C TRP A 355 -16.40 -1.93 17.02
N TYR A 356 -17.35 -1.40 16.25
CA TYR A 356 -18.59 -2.11 15.99
C TYR A 356 -18.33 -3.26 15.01
N ARG A 357 -18.77 -4.46 15.38
CA ARG A 357 -18.62 -5.65 14.53
C ARG A 357 -19.91 -5.83 13.73
N PRO A 358 -19.90 -5.57 12.41
CA PRO A 358 -21.11 -5.78 11.64
C PRO A 358 -21.43 -7.29 11.62
N THR A 359 -22.68 -7.67 11.83
CA THR A 359 -23.12 -9.07 11.70
C THR A 359 -23.29 -9.50 10.24
N GLU A 360 -23.42 -8.52 9.35
CA GLU A 360 -23.62 -8.69 7.92
C GLU A 360 -22.62 -7.84 7.13
N LYS A 361 -22.60 -7.97 5.80
CA LYS A 361 -21.77 -7.12 4.95
C LYS A 361 -22.22 -5.66 5.04
N ALA A 362 -21.33 -4.81 5.51
CA ALA A 362 -21.52 -3.36 5.58
C ALA A 362 -20.53 -2.64 4.66
N LYS A 363 -20.84 -1.38 4.36
CA LYS A 363 -19.96 -0.49 3.61
C LYS A 363 -19.70 0.74 4.46
N LEU A 364 -18.45 1.14 4.54
CA LEU A 364 -18.03 2.34 5.23
C LEU A 364 -17.37 3.28 4.21
N GLU A 365 -17.93 4.47 4.04
CA GLU A 365 -17.33 5.46 3.15
C GLU A 365 -16.12 6.08 3.86
N MET A 366 -14.96 5.96 3.25
CA MET A 366 -13.73 6.54 3.73
C MET A 366 -13.28 7.65 2.80
N ARG A 367 -12.84 8.77 3.39
CA ARG A 367 -12.09 9.82 2.70
C ARG A 367 -10.68 9.86 3.24
N TYR A 368 -9.69 9.80 2.36
CA TYR A 368 -8.29 9.71 2.75
C TYR A 368 -7.41 10.54 1.83
N HIS A 369 -6.23 10.89 2.34
CA HIS A 369 -5.15 11.53 1.60
C HIS A 369 -4.29 10.44 0.97
N PHE A 370 -4.18 10.41 -0.36
CA PHE A 370 -3.45 9.34 -1.05
C PHE A 370 -2.00 9.74 -1.39
N ARG A 371 -1.09 8.77 -1.41
CA ARG A 371 0.29 8.93 -1.84
C ARG A 371 0.33 8.89 -3.36
N PRO A 372 0.75 9.99 -4.03
CA PRO A 372 0.92 9.94 -5.46
C PRO A 372 2.07 9.00 -5.83
N LYS A 373 1.94 8.36 -6.99
CA LYS A 373 3.01 7.53 -7.55
C LYS A 373 4.18 8.40 -7.98
N ASN A 374 5.39 7.87 -7.87
CA ASN A 374 6.57 8.51 -8.42
C ASN A 374 6.42 8.69 -9.93
N LEU A 375 6.99 9.78 -10.44
CA LEU A 375 7.05 10.10 -11.86
C LEU A 375 8.29 9.42 -12.44
N GLU A 376 8.09 8.34 -13.19
CA GLU A 376 9.20 7.54 -13.72
C GLU A 376 9.33 7.71 -15.24
N ALA A 377 8.21 7.62 -15.95
CA ALA A 377 8.17 7.67 -17.39
C ALA A 377 8.01 9.10 -17.92
N ASP A 378 8.55 9.35 -19.12
CA ASP A 378 8.47 10.63 -19.80
C ASP A 378 7.03 11.13 -20.04
N ASN A 379 6.08 10.21 -20.16
CA ASN A 379 4.66 10.47 -20.34
C ASN A 379 3.87 10.59 -19.03
N ASP A 380 4.48 10.32 -17.87
CA ASP A 380 3.81 10.46 -16.59
C ASP A 380 3.41 11.92 -16.35
N VAL A 381 2.28 12.09 -15.66
CA VAL A 381 1.70 13.40 -15.37
C VAL A 381 1.51 13.50 -13.86
N PRO A 382 2.03 14.54 -13.20
CA PRO A 382 1.79 14.73 -11.77
C PRO A 382 0.31 14.97 -11.50
N VAL A 383 -0.16 14.53 -10.34
CA VAL A 383 -1.54 14.72 -9.86
C VAL A 383 -1.86 16.19 -9.57
N ILE A 384 -0.83 17.02 -9.36
CA ILE A 384 -0.96 18.47 -9.15
C ILE A 384 -1.78 19.08 -10.30
N PRO A 385 -2.67 20.06 -10.04
CA PRO A 385 -3.40 20.73 -11.12
C PRO A 385 -2.45 21.34 -12.17
N VAL A 386 -2.80 21.20 -13.46
CA VAL A 386 -1.92 21.55 -14.60
C VAL A 386 -1.31 22.95 -14.51
N GLN A 387 -2.07 23.94 -14.07
CA GLN A 387 -1.59 25.32 -13.90
C GLN A 387 -0.43 25.48 -12.90
N TYR A 388 -0.23 24.52 -12.00
CA TYR A 388 0.79 24.55 -10.94
C TYR A 388 1.93 23.55 -11.17
N HIS A 389 2.00 22.85 -12.31
CA HIS A 389 3.15 21.96 -12.60
C HIS A 389 4.49 22.72 -12.62
N VAL A 390 4.46 24.03 -12.90
CA VAL A 390 5.64 24.90 -12.87
C VAL A 390 6.26 25.00 -11.46
N ILE A 391 5.51 24.72 -10.40
CA ILE A 391 6.07 24.66 -9.04
C ILE A 391 7.17 23.60 -8.96
N LEU A 392 6.96 22.43 -9.56
CA LEU A 392 7.98 21.37 -9.58
C LEU A 392 9.24 21.80 -10.34
N VAL A 393 9.09 22.57 -11.41
CA VAL A 393 10.22 23.15 -12.16
C VAL A 393 11.03 24.06 -11.23
N TYR A 394 10.38 24.98 -10.52
CA TYR A 394 11.08 25.93 -9.64
C TYR A 394 11.73 25.26 -8.43
N LEU A 395 11.06 24.30 -7.80
CA LEU A 395 11.64 23.54 -6.68
C LEU A 395 12.85 22.69 -7.12
N THR A 396 12.77 22.07 -8.29
CA THR A 396 13.90 21.29 -8.82
C THR A 396 15.05 22.20 -9.22
N LEU A 397 14.78 23.34 -9.87
CA LEU A 397 15.82 24.32 -10.22
C LEU A 397 16.52 24.87 -8.97
N HIS A 398 15.79 25.16 -7.91
CA HIS A 398 16.38 25.57 -6.63
C HIS A 398 17.46 24.57 -6.17
N ASP A 399 17.16 23.27 -6.15
CA ASP A 399 18.11 22.25 -5.72
C ASP A 399 19.32 22.11 -6.67
N MET A 400 19.08 22.25 -7.97
CA MET A 400 20.14 22.22 -8.99
C MET A 400 21.09 23.41 -8.83
N PHE A 401 20.57 24.63 -8.63
CA PHE A 401 21.39 25.83 -8.42
C PHE A 401 22.14 25.79 -7.07
N LEU A 402 21.54 25.23 -6.02
CA LEU A 402 22.24 24.94 -4.77
C LEU A 402 23.43 24.00 -4.99
N GLN A 403 23.26 22.94 -5.79
CA GLN A 403 24.34 22.02 -6.11
C GLN A 403 25.48 22.70 -6.90
N MET A 404 25.14 23.65 -7.79
CA MET A 404 26.12 24.45 -8.56
C MET A 404 26.72 25.61 -7.75
N GLN A 405 26.34 25.78 -6.48
CA GLN A 405 26.76 26.88 -5.61
C GLN A 405 26.33 28.28 -6.08
N ASP A 406 25.28 28.38 -6.91
CA ASP A 406 24.67 29.65 -7.30
C ASP A 406 23.48 29.99 -6.39
N MET A 407 23.81 30.54 -5.23
CA MET A 407 22.82 30.88 -4.18
C MET A 407 21.83 31.98 -4.63
N ALA A 408 22.25 32.89 -5.51
CA ALA A 408 21.41 34.00 -5.94
C ALA A 408 20.25 33.50 -6.81
N GLN A 409 20.53 32.63 -7.77
CA GLN A 409 19.48 32.02 -8.60
C GLN A 409 18.60 31.08 -7.78
N ALA A 410 19.18 30.29 -6.88
CA ALA A 410 18.41 29.40 -6.00
C ALA A 410 17.31 30.17 -5.22
N GLN A 411 17.66 31.27 -4.57
CA GLN A 411 16.71 32.11 -3.82
C GLN A 411 15.60 32.70 -4.70
N ILE A 412 15.91 33.09 -5.94
CA ILE A 412 14.90 33.61 -6.87
C ILE A 412 13.86 32.52 -7.20
N PHE A 413 14.30 31.29 -7.46
CA PHE A 413 13.40 30.19 -7.77
C PHE A 413 12.59 29.72 -6.55
N GLU A 414 13.18 29.72 -5.36
CA GLU A 414 12.46 29.48 -4.10
C GLU A 414 11.32 30.49 -3.92
N GLY A 415 11.61 31.80 -4.06
CA GLY A 415 10.59 32.84 -3.92
C GLY A 415 9.45 32.71 -4.94
N ARG A 416 9.76 32.30 -6.17
CA ARG A 416 8.74 32.02 -7.20
C ARG A 416 7.91 30.78 -6.88
N ALA A 417 8.54 29.72 -6.37
CA ALA A 417 7.84 28.52 -5.94
C ALA A 417 6.88 28.84 -4.79
N GLU A 418 7.31 29.58 -3.78
CA GLU A 418 6.47 29.96 -2.64
C GLU A 418 5.28 30.84 -3.04
N LEU A 419 5.47 31.80 -3.94
CA LEU A 419 4.37 32.61 -4.46
C LEU A 419 3.30 31.74 -5.15
N MET A 420 3.71 30.75 -5.94
CA MET A 420 2.79 29.81 -6.59
C MET A 420 2.13 28.86 -5.59
N LYS A 421 2.88 28.35 -4.59
CA LYS A 421 2.31 27.54 -3.50
C LYS A 421 1.23 28.31 -2.73
N GLN A 422 1.45 29.60 -2.44
CA GLN A 422 0.43 30.44 -1.78
C GLN A 422 -0.83 30.59 -2.63
N GLN A 423 -0.71 30.76 -3.94
CA GLN A 423 -1.87 30.79 -4.85
C GLN A 423 -2.60 29.45 -4.87
N MET A 424 -1.86 28.35 -4.85
CA MET A 424 -2.41 26.99 -4.79
C MET A 424 -3.17 26.75 -3.48
N ARG A 425 -2.59 27.15 -2.32
CA ARG A 425 -3.22 27.06 -1.00
C ARG A 425 -4.58 27.74 -0.95
N ARG A 426 -4.69 28.96 -1.49
CA ARG A 426 -5.96 29.72 -1.51
C ARG A 426 -7.09 29.04 -2.29
N ARG A 427 -6.77 28.11 -3.19
CA ARG A 427 -7.76 27.45 -4.06
C ARG A 427 -8.02 26.00 -3.70
N TYR A 428 -7.01 25.30 -3.21
CA TYR A 428 -7.00 23.84 -3.11
C TYR A 428 -6.69 23.32 -1.70
N LEU A 429 -6.50 24.19 -0.71
CA LEU A 429 -6.40 23.74 0.68
C LEU A 429 -7.79 23.32 1.19
N ALA A 430 -7.87 22.21 1.91
CA ALA A 430 -9.11 21.82 2.57
C ALA A 430 -9.56 22.91 3.56
N ARG A 431 -10.86 23.23 3.56
CA ARG A 431 -11.44 24.30 4.39
C ARG A 431 -11.20 24.12 5.89
N ASP A 432 -11.05 22.87 6.34
CA ASP A 432 -10.80 22.58 7.75
C ASP A 432 -9.40 23.00 8.20
N ASP A 433 -8.43 23.07 7.28
CA ASP A 433 -7.05 23.47 7.53
C ASP A 433 -6.74 24.93 7.18
N GLU A 434 -7.67 25.62 6.49
CA GLU A 434 -7.60 27.07 6.46
C GLU A 434 -7.70 27.56 7.90
N PRO A 435 -6.71 28.33 8.42
CA PRO A 435 -6.80 28.87 9.75
C PRO A 435 -8.09 29.65 9.79
N LYS A 436 -9.08 29.13 10.54
CA LYS A 436 -10.43 29.68 10.55
C LYS A 436 -10.27 31.15 10.85
N ARG A 437 -10.41 31.98 9.81
CA ARG A 437 -10.50 33.41 9.98
C ARG A 437 -11.87 33.57 10.59
N PHE A 438 -11.93 33.45 11.91
CA PHE A 438 -12.93 34.14 12.71
C PHE A 438 -12.66 35.62 12.48
N THR A 439 -12.97 36.11 11.28
CA THR A 439 -13.38 37.49 11.10
C THR A 439 -14.47 37.64 12.13
N ARG A 440 -14.15 38.36 13.20
CA ARG A 440 -15.04 38.55 14.34
C ARG A 440 -16.45 38.72 13.78
N PHE A 441 -17.36 37.84 14.19
CA PHE A 441 -18.78 38.03 13.92
C PHE A 441 -19.25 39.39 14.50
N ASP A 442 -18.40 40.09 15.27
CA ASP A 442 -18.40 41.53 15.54
C ASP A 442 -18.04 42.42 14.33
N ARG A 443 -18.64 42.19 13.16
CA ARG A 443 -19.12 43.39 12.48
C ARG A 443 -20.37 43.77 13.26
N PRO A 444 -20.37 44.85 14.07
CA PRO A 444 -21.63 45.35 14.59
C PRO A 444 -22.51 45.55 13.37
N ARG A 445 -23.53 44.68 13.24
CA ARG A 445 -24.63 44.95 12.35
C ARG A 445 -25.14 46.29 12.85
N ARG A 446 -24.76 47.38 12.17
CA ARG A 446 -25.49 48.63 12.24
C ARG A 446 -26.86 48.30 11.65
N PHE A 447 -27.69 47.62 12.45
CA PHE A 447 -29.12 47.76 12.38
C PHE A 447 -29.34 49.24 12.58
N ARG A 448 -29.39 49.98 11.47
CA ARG A 448 -30.21 51.19 11.42
C ARG A 448 -31.58 50.68 11.82
N ASN A 449 -31.97 50.93 13.06
CA ASN A 449 -33.35 50.82 13.49
C ASN A 449 -34.14 51.74 12.56
N LEU A 450 -34.73 51.16 11.52
CA LEU A 450 -35.70 51.78 10.64
C LEU A 450 -37.11 51.73 11.26
N PHE A 451 -37.17 51.63 12.60
CA PHE A 451 -38.37 51.86 13.35
C PHE A 451 -38.29 53.29 13.90
N GLY A 452 -38.99 54.19 13.22
CA GLY A 452 -39.29 55.51 13.77
C GLY A 452 -40.06 55.37 15.09
N PRO A 453 -40.12 56.45 15.89
CA PRO A 453 -40.86 56.44 17.15
C PRO A 453 -42.31 56.02 16.89
N PRO A 454 -42.91 55.15 17.73
CA PRO A 454 -44.31 54.76 17.58
C PRO A 454 -45.19 56.01 17.74
N THR A 455 -45.87 56.41 16.67
CA THR A 455 -46.90 57.44 16.70
C THR A 455 -48.14 56.86 17.39
N SER A 456 -48.59 57.51 18.46
CA SER A 456 -49.67 57.09 19.35
C SER A 456 -51.09 57.31 18.81
N ASP A 457 -51.26 57.40 17.48
CA ASP A 457 -52.57 57.69 16.88
C ASP A 457 -53.10 56.47 16.15
N PHE A 458 -53.83 55.63 16.88
CA PHE A 458 -54.88 54.80 16.29
C PHE A 458 -56.16 54.93 17.11
N SER A 459 -56.84 56.05 16.88
CA SER A 459 -58.20 56.29 17.30
C SER A 459 -59.17 55.49 16.42
N GLY A 460 -59.87 54.54 17.03
CA GLY A 460 -61.26 54.19 16.74
C GLY A 460 -61.60 53.48 15.42
N ALA A 461 -62.27 52.33 15.54
CA ALA A 461 -63.60 52.15 14.97
C ALA A 461 -64.25 50.86 15.51
N ASN A 462 -65.36 51.08 16.24
CA ASN A 462 -66.59 50.30 16.39
C ASN A 462 -66.56 48.83 16.79
#